data_AF-A0A967JS07-F1
#
_entry.id   AF-A0A967JS07-F1
#
_cell.length_a   1.000
_cell.length_b   1.000
_cell.length_c   1.000
_cell.angle_alpha   90.00
_cell.angle_beta   90.00
_cell.angle_gamma   90.00
#
_symmetry.space_group_name_H-M   'P 1'
#
loop_
_entity.id
_entity.type
_entity.pdbx_description
1 polymer ?
#
loop_
_entity_poly.entity_id
_entity_poly.type
_entity_poly.pdbx_seq_one_letter_code
_entity_poly.pdbx_strand_id
1 'polypeptide(L)'
;AERPRADNTYDEEARRILAEEEETPFIFALDALIEAAREGSASEEGFVAELINSLANSDDDRVIALAAGGPEGVEEPARRLALVLNAAGVPARRVSGLVLSEGRTAAGGASELRLWVDVWFRGGWRSIDPDTGDELDARHLLPLTTGERPVIETAGVSGVSASYTLAPRPEDAATEALRRSDEAAPLVAALSLLSLPQDTQYVFRVLMLIPVGAVLIAFLRQVVGLTTFGTFMPVLIALAFRETSLWTGVVLFTGIVMIGLGLRAYFNGLQLLIVPRLAAVLSIVAMLMAVLALLGGAFKITLGFGISLFPLVIITMTIERMSLVWDEFGAREALMRGAGSLVAAVLSYVMMSNDYVEHMAFMFPEL
;
A
#
# COMPACT_ATOMS: atom_id res chain seq x y z
N ALA A 1 -27.82 -25.95 5.10
CA ALA A 1 -28.21 -24.72 4.41
C ALA A 1 -29.13 -25.11 3.26
N GLU A 2 -30.25 -24.42 3.10
CA GLU A 2 -31.22 -24.68 2.03
C GLU A 2 -30.57 -24.38 0.66
N ARG A 3 -30.78 -25.23 -0.37
CA ARG A 3 -30.20 -25.02 -1.71
C ARG A 3 -30.77 -23.71 -2.28
N PRO A 4 -29.95 -22.71 -2.62
CA PRO A 4 -30.42 -21.50 -3.26
C PRO A 4 -31.09 -21.83 -4.60
N ARG A 5 -32.10 -21.07 -5.00
CA ARG A 5 -32.74 -21.23 -6.31
C ARG A 5 -31.90 -20.56 -7.38
N ALA A 6 -31.79 -21.22 -8.54
CA ALA A 6 -31.21 -20.61 -9.73
C ALA A 6 -32.10 -19.46 -10.23
N ASP A 7 -31.49 -18.51 -10.91
CA ASP A 7 -32.22 -17.48 -11.64
C ASP A 7 -32.83 -18.10 -12.92
N ASN A 8 -34.14 -18.32 -12.92
CA ASN A 8 -34.84 -19.08 -13.96
C ASN A 8 -35.20 -18.26 -15.20
N THR A 9 -34.56 -17.11 -15.42
CA THR A 9 -34.88 -16.23 -16.57
C THR A 9 -34.73 -16.95 -17.94
N TYR A 10 -33.89 -17.99 -18.02
CA TYR A 10 -33.72 -18.85 -19.20
C TYR A 10 -33.84 -20.35 -18.83
N ASP A 11 -34.87 -20.73 -18.08
CA ASP A 11 -35.12 -22.14 -17.75
C ASP A 11 -35.48 -22.99 -18.99
N GLU A 12 -35.57 -24.31 -18.81
CA GLU A 12 -35.80 -25.27 -19.91
C GLU A 12 -37.10 -25.01 -20.69
N GLU A 13 -38.14 -24.52 -20.01
CA GLU A 13 -39.43 -24.20 -20.61
C GLU A 13 -39.36 -22.88 -21.39
N ALA A 14 -38.76 -21.84 -20.82
CA ALA A 14 -38.53 -20.57 -21.49
C ALA A 14 -37.64 -20.72 -22.73
N ARG A 15 -36.58 -21.54 -22.66
CA ARG A 15 -35.71 -21.81 -23.82
C ARG A 15 -36.44 -22.53 -24.94
N ARG A 16 -37.30 -23.50 -24.63
CA ARG A 16 -38.12 -24.21 -25.63
C ARG A 16 -39.07 -23.25 -26.35
N ILE A 17 -39.73 -22.36 -25.62
CA ILE A 17 -40.63 -21.35 -26.19
C ILE A 17 -39.85 -20.37 -27.09
N LEU A 18 -38.71 -19.86 -26.61
CA LEU A 18 -37.88 -18.93 -27.37
C LEU A 18 -37.25 -19.56 -28.62
N ALA A 19 -36.90 -20.85 -28.55
CA ALA A 19 -36.41 -21.61 -29.71
C ALA A 19 -37.50 -21.79 -30.78
N GLU A 20 -38.76 -22.00 -30.36
CA GLU A 20 -39.91 -22.12 -31.28
C GLU A 20 -40.36 -20.78 -31.87
N GLU A 21 -40.18 -19.66 -31.17
CA GLU A 21 -40.66 -18.34 -31.61
C GLU A 21 -39.66 -17.54 -32.47
N GLU A 22 -38.34 -17.58 -32.18
CA GLU A 22 -37.37 -16.67 -32.83
C GLU A 22 -36.12 -17.35 -33.42
N GLU A 23 -35.93 -18.67 -33.28
CA GLU A 23 -34.74 -19.42 -33.79
C GLU A 23 -33.41 -18.66 -33.62
N THR A 24 -33.16 -18.08 -32.45
CA THR A 24 -31.97 -17.25 -32.26
C THR A 24 -30.70 -18.11 -32.13
N PRO A 25 -29.59 -17.75 -32.83
CA PRO A 25 -28.31 -18.45 -32.69
C PRO A 25 -27.82 -18.58 -31.24
N PHE A 26 -28.25 -17.66 -30.37
CA PHE A 26 -27.98 -17.66 -28.94
C PHE A 26 -28.59 -18.86 -28.21
N ILE A 27 -29.89 -19.16 -28.41
CA ILE A 27 -30.56 -20.27 -27.72
C ILE A 27 -29.99 -21.61 -28.17
N PHE A 28 -29.72 -21.77 -29.48
CA PHE A 28 -29.06 -22.97 -29.99
C PHE A 28 -27.65 -23.17 -29.42
N ALA A 29 -26.85 -22.10 -29.32
CA ALA A 29 -25.53 -22.19 -28.70
C ALA A 29 -25.60 -22.52 -27.21
N LEU A 30 -26.57 -21.94 -26.49
CA LEU A 30 -26.82 -22.20 -25.07
C LEU A 30 -27.20 -23.67 -24.83
N ASP A 31 -28.16 -24.19 -25.59
CA ASP A 31 -28.62 -25.57 -25.48
C ASP A 31 -27.52 -26.56 -25.91
N ALA A 32 -26.82 -26.29 -27.01
CA ALA A 32 -25.72 -27.15 -27.47
C ALA A 32 -24.57 -27.25 -26.46
N LEU A 33 -24.31 -26.19 -25.70
CA LEU A 33 -23.25 -26.18 -24.69
C LEU A 33 -23.69 -26.94 -23.42
N ILE A 34 -24.94 -26.75 -23.00
CA ILE A 34 -25.53 -27.47 -21.85
C ILE A 34 -25.68 -28.97 -22.16
N GLU A 35 -26.16 -29.33 -23.35
CA GLU A 35 -26.33 -30.73 -23.75
C GLU A 35 -24.97 -31.44 -23.86
N ALA A 36 -23.97 -30.81 -24.49
CA ALA A 36 -22.63 -31.37 -24.61
C ALA A 36 -21.97 -31.61 -23.24
N ALA A 37 -22.10 -30.66 -22.30
CA ALA A 37 -21.60 -30.84 -20.94
C ALA A 37 -22.33 -31.97 -20.21
N ARG A 38 -23.63 -32.15 -20.47
CA ARG A 38 -24.47 -33.21 -19.86
C ARG A 38 -24.14 -34.59 -20.42
N GLU A 39 -23.90 -34.71 -21.73
CA GLU A 39 -23.48 -35.96 -22.38
C GLU A 39 -22.06 -36.39 -21.96
N GLY A 40 -21.15 -35.42 -21.79
CA GLY A 40 -19.77 -35.66 -21.36
C GLY A 40 -19.60 -36.01 -19.88
N SER A 41 -20.66 -35.88 -19.07
CA SER A 41 -20.56 -35.92 -17.60
C SER A 41 -21.42 -37.02 -16.96
N ALA A 42 -20.78 -37.86 -16.16
CA ALA A 42 -21.46 -38.94 -15.42
C ALA A 42 -22.03 -38.50 -14.04
N SER A 43 -21.82 -37.25 -13.63
CA SER A 43 -22.26 -36.73 -12.32
C SER A 43 -22.61 -35.24 -12.41
N GLU A 44 -23.45 -34.75 -11.47
CA GLU A 44 -23.78 -33.30 -11.36
C GLU A 44 -22.52 -32.45 -11.16
N GLU A 45 -21.50 -32.98 -10.47
CA GLU A 45 -20.22 -32.28 -10.27
C GLU A 45 -19.38 -32.21 -11.54
N GLY A 46 -19.29 -33.33 -12.27
CA GLY A 46 -18.61 -33.37 -13.56
C GLY A 46 -19.29 -32.43 -14.57
N PHE A 47 -20.62 -32.39 -14.55
CA PHE A 47 -21.41 -31.51 -15.40
C PHE A 47 -21.07 -30.04 -15.16
N VAL A 48 -21.06 -29.59 -13.91
CA VAL A 48 -20.71 -28.20 -13.56
C VAL A 48 -19.28 -27.87 -13.96
N ALA A 49 -18.32 -28.77 -13.69
CA ALA A 49 -16.92 -28.55 -14.03
C ALA A 49 -16.68 -28.49 -15.54
N GLU A 50 -17.30 -29.38 -16.31
CA GLU A 50 -17.20 -29.42 -17.77
C GLU A 50 -17.84 -28.17 -18.41
N LEU A 51 -18.97 -27.73 -17.84
CA LEU A 51 -19.67 -26.53 -18.27
C LEU A 51 -18.82 -25.26 -18.02
N ILE A 52 -18.18 -25.16 -16.85
CA ILE A 52 -17.24 -24.07 -16.52
C ILE A 52 -16.05 -24.08 -17.50
N ASN A 53 -15.40 -25.24 -17.71
CA ASN A 53 -14.24 -25.35 -18.59
C ASN A 53 -14.59 -25.03 -20.05
N SER A 54 -15.75 -25.47 -20.53
CA SER A 54 -16.23 -25.18 -21.88
C SER A 54 -16.46 -23.68 -22.08
N LEU A 55 -16.95 -22.97 -21.06
CA LEU A 55 -17.19 -21.52 -21.10
C LEU A 55 -15.93 -20.68 -20.95
N ALA A 56 -14.90 -21.20 -20.26
CA ALA A 56 -13.59 -20.57 -20.17
C ALA A 56 -12.81 -20.64 -21.49
N ASN A 57 -13.13 -21.60 -22.37
CA ASN A 57 -12.52 -21.68 -23.69
C ASN A 57 -13.13 -20.64 -24.66
N SER A 58 -12.48 -19.48 -24.76
CA SER A 58 -12.93 -18.37 -25.62
C SER A 58 -12.90 -18.68 -27.12
N ASP A 59 -12.19 -19.72 -27.54
CA ASP A 59 -12.06 -20.14 -28.95
C ASP A 59 -13.19 -21.07 -29.40
N ASP A 60 -14.11 -21.46 -28.50
CA ASP A 60 -15.26 -22.28 -28.85
C ASP A 60 -16.32 -21.44 -29.60
N ASP A 61 -16.68 -21.87 -30.81
CA ASP A 61 -17.68 -21.22 -31.65
C ASP A 61 -19.02 -20.98 -30.93
N ARG A 62 -19.38 -21.87 -29.98
CA ARG A 62 -20.60 -21.73 -29.16
C ARG A 62 -20.48 -20.58 -28.16
N VAL A 63 -19.31 -20.40 -27.56
CA VAL A 63 -19.03 -19.29 -26.62
C VAL A 63 -19.04 -17.96 -27.36
N ILE A 64 -18.49 -17.93 -28.58
CA ILE A 64 -18.52 -16.74 -29.46
C ILE A 64 -19.96 -16.38 -29.82
N ALA A 65 -20.78 -17.37 -30.21
CA ALA A 65 -22.20 -17.14 -30.50
C ALA A 65 -22.98 -16.63 -29.28
N LEU A 66 -22.69 -17.15 -28.08
CA LEU A 66 -23.29 -16.68 -26.83
C LEU A 66 -22.90 -15.22 -26.52
N ALA A 67 -21.64 -14.85 -26.75
CA ALA A 67 -21.16 -13.50 -26.53
C ALA A 67 -21.80 -12.48 -27.48
N ALA A 68 -21.96 -12.85 -28.76
CA ALA A 68 -22.48 -11.95 -29.80
C ALA A 68 -24.01 -11.86 -29.86
N GLY A 69 -24.72 -12.92 -29.45
CA GLY A 69 -26.19 -13.01 -29.60
C GLY A 69 -26.98 -12.92 -28.29
N GLY A 70 -26.31 -12.81 -27.14
CA GLY A 70 -26.96 -12.80 -25.83
C GLY A 70 -27.61 -11.46 -25.43
N PRO A 71 -28.33 -11.42 -24.29
CA PRO A 71 -28.82 -10.18 -23.71
C PRO A 71 -27.66 -9.22 -23.37
N GLU A 72 -27.98 -7.93 -23.22
CA GLU A 72 -26.97 -6.88 -22.99
C GLU A 72 -25.96 -7.28 -21.90
N GLY A 73 -24.66 -7.15 -22.17
CA GLY A 73 -23.58 -7.41 -21.21
C GLY A 73 -23.17 -8.89 -21.05
N VAL A 74 -23.73 -9.84 -21.80
CA VAL A 74 -23.27 -11.25 -21.86
C VAL A 74 -21.92 -11.41 -22.58
N GLU A 75 -21.41 -10.34 -23.18
CA GLU A 75 -20.01 -10.22 -23.59
C GLU A 75 -19.04 -10.32 -22.38
N GLU A 76 -19.48 -9.93 -21.18
CA GLU A 76 -18.69 -10.05 -19.95
C GLU A 76 -18.64 -11.53 -19.49
N PRO A 77 -17.44 -12.14 -19.35
CA PRO A 77 -17.29 -13.56 -19.00
C PRO A 77 -18.02 -13.97 -17.72
N ALA A 78 -17.97 -13.14 -16.68
CA ALA A 78 -18.62 -13.41 -15.39
C ALA A 78 -20.15 -13.47 -15.52
N ARG A 79 -20.73 -12.57 -16.33
CA ARG A 79 -22.17 -12.54 -16.57
C ARG A 79 -22.61 -13.72 -17.43
N ARG A 80 -21.85 -14.05 -18.47
CA ARG A 80 -22.10 -15.23 -19.33
C ARG A 80 -22.08 -16.52 -18.52
N LEU A 81 -21.05 -16.71 -17.71
CA LEU A 81 -20.90 -17.91 -16.88
C LEU A 81 -22.06 -18.06 -15.89
N ALA A 82 -22.43 -16.97 -15.20
CA ALA A 82 -23.59 -17.00 -14.32
C ALA A 82 -24.90 -17.30 -15.08
N LEU A 83 -25.11 -16.71 -16.25
CA LEU A 83 -26.32 -16.94 -17.06
C LEU A 83 -26.43 -18.41 -17.48
N VAL A 84 -25.37 -18.97 -18.06
CA VAL A 84 -25.38 -20.34 -18.59
C VAL A 84 -25.57 -21.36 -17.46
N LEU A 85 -24.91 -21.17 -16.32
CA LEU A 85 -25.09 -22.03 -15.15
C LEU A 85 -26.52 -21.97 -14.60
N ASN A 86 -27.10 -20.77 -14.50
CA ASN A 86 -28.48 -20.62 -14.05
C ASN A 86 -29.48 -21.24 -15.05
N ALA A 87 -29.26 -21.08 -16.36
CA ALA A 87 -30.06 -21.75 -17.39
C ALA A 87 -29.97 -23.28 -17.33
N ALA A 88 -28.83 -23.81 -16.88
CA ALA A 88 -28.63 -25.23 -16.61
C ALA A 88 -29.24 -25.71 -15.27
N GLY A 89 -29.88 -24.82 -14.50
CA GLY A 89 -30.46 -25.13 -13.19
C GLY A 89 -29.44 -25.15 -12.03
N VAL A 90 -28.23 -24.65 -12.27
CA VAL A 90 -27.16 -24.53 -11.27
C VAL A 90 -27.16 -23.11 -10.72
N PRO A 91 -27.45 -22.89 -9.42
CA PRO A 91 -27.49 -21.55 -8.87
C PRO A 91 -26.11 -20.88 -8.95
N ALA A 92 -26.02 -19.81 -9.72
CA ALA A 92 -24.80 -19.04 -9.91
C ALA A 92 -25.08 -17.55 -9.75
N ARG A 93 -24.13 -16.80 -9.21
CA ARG A 93 -24.26 -15.34 -9.09
C ARG A 93 -22.94 -14.67 -9.38
N ARG A 94 -23.00 -13.57 -10.13
CA ARG A 94 -21.86 -12.69 -10.34
C ARG A 94 -21.48 -12.01 -9.02
N VAL A 95 -20.21 -11.88 -8.72
CA VAL A 95 -19.68 -11.18 -7.55
C VAL A 95 -18.59 -10.22 -8.00
N SER A 96 -18.59 -9.03 -7.42
CA SER A 96 -17.55 -8.03 -7.67
C SER A 96 -16.89 -7.67 -6.34
N GLY A 97 -15.57 -7.66 -6.32
CA GLY A 97 -14.83 -7.40 -5.10
C GLY A 97 -13.32 -7.35 -5.29
N LEU A 98 -12.58 -7.54 -4.20
CA LEU A 98 -11.13 -7.37 -4.16
C LEU A 98 -10.45 -8.71 -3.84
N VAL A 99 -9.35 -9.00 -4.53
CA VAL A 99 -8.49 -10.15 -4.24
C VAL A 99 -7.41 -9.69 -3.25
N LEU A 100 -7.37 -10.33 -2.09
CA LEU A 100 -6.41 -10.07 -1.02
C LEU A 100 -5.14 -10.87 -1.30
N SER A 101 -4.11 -10.24 -1.85
CA SER A 101 -2.79 -10.87 -1.96
C SER A 101 -2.00 -10.68 -0.66
N GLU A 102 -1.43 -11.75 -0.12
CA GLU A 102 -0.48 -11.67 1.02
C GLU A 102 0.84 -10.96 0.64
N GLY A 103 1.05 -10.71 -0.66
CA GLY A 103 2.16 -9.95 -1.19
C GLY A 103 2.00 -8.46 -0.94
N ARG A 104 3.11 -7.83 -0.53
CA ARG A 104 3.30 -6.38 -0.41
C ARG A 104 3.03 -5.74 -1.77
N THR A 105 1.78 -5.40 -2.11
CA THR A 105 1.50 -4.57 -3.29
C THR A 105 2.13 -3.23 -3.00
N ALA A 106 3.28 -3.02 -3.61
CA ALA A 106 4.12 -1.85 -3.43
C ALA A 106 3.27 -0.59 -3.60
N ALA A 107 3.55 0.39 -2.74
CA ALA A 107 3.03 1.74 -2.79
C ALA A 107 2.72 2.18 -4.24
N GLY A 108 1.43 2.37 -4.54
CA GLY A 108 0.98 3.05 -5.76
C GLY A 108 0.16 2.24 -6.78
N GLY A 109 -0.04 0.93 -6.59
CA GLY A 109 -0.97 0.17 -7.43
C GLY A 109 -2.40 0.27 -6.89
N ALA A 110 -3.32 0.89 -7.62
CA ALA A 110 -4.75 0.79 -7.29
C ALA A 110 -5.15 -0.70 -7.32
N SER A 111 -5.77 -1.21 -6.26
CA SER A 111 -6.32 -2.56 -6.31
C SER A 111 -7.52 -2.52 -7.24
N GLU A 112 -7.42 -3.21 -8.37
CA GLU A 112 -8.49 -3.28 -9.35
C GLU A 112 -9.62 -4.18 -8.82
N LEU A 113 -10.84 -3.76 -9.12
CA LEU A 113 -12.05 -4.51 -8.81
C LEU A 113 -12.11 -5.74 -9.71
N ARG A 114 -12.05 -6.94 -9.13
CA ARG A 114 -12.14 -8.20 -9.87
C ARG A 114 -13.57 -8.72 -9.86
N LEU A 115 -13.96 -9.35 -10.96
CA LEU A 115 -15.25 -10.02 -11.11
C LEU A 115 -15.04 -11.52 -11.06
N TRP A 116 -15.86 -12.23 -10.29
CA TRP A 116 -15.90 -13.69 -10.26
C TRP A 116 -17.33 -14.21 -10.15
N VAL A 117 -17.51 -15.52 -10.24
CA VAL A 117 -18.84 -16.15 -10.14
C VAL A 117 -18.87 -17.09 -8.96
N ASP A 118 -19.80 -16.85 -8.02
CA ASP A 118 -20.12 -17.80 -6.97
C ASP A 118 -21.09 -18.84 -7.54
N VAL A 119 -20.70 -20.11 -7.52
CA VAL A 119 -21.51 -21.25 -8.00
C VAL A 119 -21.86 -22.15 -6.83
N TRP A 120 -23.12 -22.56 -6.72
CA TRP A 120 -23.57 -23.49 -5.68
C TRP A 120 -23.44 -24.94 -6.15
N PHE A 121 -22.40 -25.63 -5.71
CA PHE A 121 -22.21 -27.07 -5.93
C PHE A 121 -21.46 -27.72 -4.75
N ARG A 122 -21.53 -29.05 -4.59
CA ARG A 122 -20.95 -29.78 -3.43
C ARG A 122 -21.43 -29.29 -2.05
N GLY A 123 -22.65 -28.75 -1.98
CA GLY A 123 -23.26 -28.29 -0.72
C GLY A 123 -22.74 -26.94 -0.19
N GLY A 124 -22.05 -26.15 -1.02
CA GLY A 124 -21.59 -24.80 -0.67
C GLY A 124 -21.38 -23.89 -1.86
N TRP A 125 -21.13 -22.61 -1.58
CA TRP A 125 -20.69 -21.65 -2.60
C TRP A 125 -19.20 -21.84 -2.89
N ARG A 126 -18.87 -21.84 -4.17
CA ARG A 126 -17.51 -21.94 -4.70
C ARG A 126 -17.29 -20.77 -5.64
N SER A 127 -16.23 -20.00 -5.41
CA SER A 127 -15.91 -18.83 -6.22
C SER A 127 -15.04 -19.26 -7.39
N ILE A 128 -15.49 -19.00 -8.62
CA ILE A 128 -14.85 -19.43 -9.86
C ILE A 128 -14.39 -18.21 -10.65
N ASP A 129 -13.17 -18.29 -11.17
CA ASP A 129 -12.62 -17.33 -12.12
C ASP A 129 -13.31 -17.50 -13.49
N PRO A 130 -14.01 -16.48 -14.01
CA PRO A 130 -14.77 -16.62 -15.24
C PRO A 130 -13.90 -16.70 -16.50
N ASP A 131 -12.64 -16.28 -16.42
CA ASP A 131 -11.71 -16.29 -17.56
C ASP A 131 -10.96 -17.62 -17.64
N THR A 132 -10.55 -18.19 -16.50
CA THR A 132 -9.76 -19.43 -16.47
C THR A 132 -10.58 -20.67 -16.10
N GLY A 133 -11.73 -20.51 -15.45
CA GLY A 133 -12.52 -21.60 -14.90
C GLY A 133 -11.99 -22.15 -13.56
N ASP A 134 -10.92 -21.58 -13.02
CA ASP A 134 -10.29 -22.06 -11.78
C ASP A 134 -11.09 -21.69 -10.53
N GLU A 135 -11.06 -22.54 -9.50
CA GLU A 135 -11.60 -22.23 -8.17
C GLU A 135 -10.66 -21.24 -7.44
N LEU A 136 -11.22 -20.12 -7.00
CA LEU A 136 -10.54 -19.10 -6.22
C LEU A 136 -10.59 -19.44 -4.72
N ASP A 137 -9.48 -19.22 -4.00
CA ASP A 137 -9.44 -19.41 -2.54
C ASP A 137 -10.27 -18.33 -1.83
N ALA A 138 -11.41 -18.73 -1.27
CA ALA A 138 -12.33 -17.85 -0.55
C ALA A 138 -11.70 -17.05 0.61
N ARG A 139 -10.57 -17.51 1.17
CA ARG A 139 -9.84 -16.78 2.23
C ARG A 139 -9.20 -15.49 1.74
N HIS A 140 -8.96 -15.38 0.44
CA HIS A 140 -8.31 -14.25 -0.21
C HIS A 140 -9.29 -13.39 -1.01
N LEU A 141 -10.59 -13.53 -0.79
CA LEU A 141 -11.60 -12.77 -1.51
C LEU A 141 -12.39 -11.89 -0.55
N LEU A 142 -12.53 -10.62 -0.91
CA LEU A 142 -13.42 -9.68 -0.23
C LEU A 142 -14.58 -9.31 -1.17
N PRO A 143 -15.74 -9.98 -1.09
CA PRO A 143 -16.91 -9.64 -1.90
C PRO A 143 -17.48 -8.29 -1.48
N LEU A 144 -17.66 -7.37 -2.43
CA LEU A 144 -18.24 -6.04 -2.18
C LEU A 144 -19.71 -5.97 -2.59
N THR A 145 -20.05 -6.54 -3.74
CA THR A 145 -21.44 -6.65 -4.22
C THR A 145 -21.67 -8.01 -4.86
N THR A 146 -22.92 -8.46 -4.80
CA THR A 146 -23.39 -9.70 -5.41
C THR A 146 -24.53 -9.42 -6.38
N GLY A 147 -24.49 -10.02 -7.56
CA GLY A 147 -25.48 -9.94 -8.62
C GLY A 147 -25.23 -8.80 -9.61
N GLU A 148 -26.34 -8.22 -10.08
CA GLU A 148 -26.37 -7.12 -11.07
C GLU A 148 -26.18 -5.74 -10.43
N ARG A 149 -26.11 -5.65 -9.09
CA ARG A 149 -26.02 -4.37 -8.39
C ARG A 149 -24.62 -3.76 -8.58
N PRO A 150 -24.49 -2.56 -9.16
CA PRO A 150 -23.21 -1.90 -9.30
C PRO A 150 -22.67 -1.53 -7.91
N VAL A 151 -21.34 -1.51 -7.75
CA VAL A 151 -20.69 -1.10 -6.50
C VAL A 151 -21.00 0.36 -6.16
N ILE A 152 -21.27 1.18 -7.19
CA ILE A 152 -21.61 2.59 -7.06
C ILE A 152 -22.83 2.89 -7.92
N GLU A 153 -23.92 3.33 -7.29
CA GLU A 153 -25.09 3.87 -7.98
C GLU A 153 -24.98 5.40 -8.00
N THR A 154 -24.89 6.00 -9.18
CA THR A 154 -24.94 7.47 -9.33
C THR A 154 -26.04 7.89 -10.28
N ALA A 155 -26.87 8.84 -9.85
CA ALA A 155 -27.86 9.49 -10.70
C ALA A 155 -27.31 10.83 -11.22
N GLY A 156 -27.27 11.02 -12.54
CA GLY A 156 -26.91 12.30 -13.17
C GLY A 156 -25.41 12.62 -13.24
N VAL A 157 -24.53 11.66 -12.97
CA VAL A 157 -23.07 11.82 -13.04
C VAL A 157 -22.48 10.75 -13.95
N SER A 158 -21.67 11.14 -14.93
CA SER A 158 -20.87 10.25 -15.77
C SER A 158 -19.39 10.37 -15.43
N GLY A 159 -18.65 9.26 -15.45
CA GLY A 159 -17.20 9.24 -15.21
C GLY A 159 -16.77 9.07 -13.74
N VAL A 160 -17.52 8.30 -12.95
CA VAL A 160 -17.11 7.96 -11.57
C VAL A 160 -15.96 6.96 -11.61
N SER A 161 -14.83 7.32 -11.02
CA SER A 161 -13.70 6.42 -10.79
C SER A 161 -13.55 6.16 -9.30
N ALA A 162 -13.41 4.89 -8.91
CA ALA A 162 -13.13 4.49 -7.55
C ALA A 162 -11.78 3.79 -7.50
N SER A 163 -10.93 4.20 -6.57
CA SER A 163 -9.65 3.55 -6.31
C SER A 163 -9.69 2.95 -4.91
N TYR A 164 -9.33 1.67 -4.82
CA TYR A 164 -9.23 0.95 -3.55
C TYR A 164 -7.76 0.82 -3.18
N THR A 165 -7.43 1.19 -1.94
CA THR A 165 -6.10 0.99 -1.37
C THR A 165 -6.23 -0.02 -0.24
N LEU A 166 -5.59 -1.18 -0.40
CA LEU A 166 -5.48 -2.17 0.67
C LEU A 166 -4.08 -2.09 1.28
N ALA A 167 -4.02 -2.06 2.60
CA ALA A 167 -2.78 -2.15 3.35
C ALA A 167 -2.90 -3.34 4.32
N PRO A 168 -2.01 -4.34 4.25
CA PRO A 168 -1.97 -5.39 5.26
C PRO A 168 -1.69 -4.76 6.62
N ARG A 169 -2.57 -5.03 7.59
CA ARG A 169 -2.37 -4.61 8.99
C ARG A 169 -1.86 -5.81 9.77
N PRO A 170 -0.55 -5.90 10.09
CA PRO A 170 0.00 -6.98 10.90
C PRO A 170 -0.33 -6.74 12.38
N GLU A 171 -1.61 -6.70 12.77
CA GLU A 171 -2.00 -6.47 14.17
C GLU A 171 -3.30 -7.18 14.55
N ASP A 172 -3.22 -8.48 14.91
CA ASP A 172 -4.40 -9.22 15.42
C ASP A 172 -4.19 -9.96 16.77
N ALA A 173 -2.96 -10.06 17.28
CA ALA A 173 -2.75 -10.67 18.62
C ALA A 173 -2.80 -9.63 19.75
N ALA A 174 -2.10 -8.50 19.58
CA ALA A 174 -1.96 -7.49 20.62
C ALA A 174 -3.22 -6.64 20.81
N THR A 175 -3.89 -6.24 19.73
CA THR A 175 -5.13 -5.44 19.77
C THR A 175 -6.30 -6.24 20.35
N GLU A 176 -6.43 -7.52 20.01
CA GLU A 176 -7.45 -8.40 20.58
C GLU A 176 -7.13 -8.77 22.04
N ALA A 177 -5.84 -8.89 22.41
CA ALA A 177 -5.44 -8.98 23.81
C ALA A 177 -5.75 -7.68 24.59
N LEU A 178 -5.54 -6.51 23.98
CA LEU A 178 -5.84 -5.20 24.58
C LEU A 178 -7.35 -4.99 24.76
N ARG A 179 -8.16 -5.35 23.76
CA ARG A 179 -9.63 -5.31 23.81
C ARG A 179 -10.20 -6.29 24.83
N ARG A 180 -9.53 -7.44 25.03
CA ARG A 180 -9.83 -8.38 26.12
C ARG A 180 -9.33 -7.87 27.47
N SER A 181 -8.31 -7.01 27.50
CA SER A 181 -7.79 -6.35 28.70
C SER A 181 -8.49 -5.04 29.08
N ASP A 182 -9.37 -4.49 28.25
CA ASP A 182 -10.31 -3.42 28.65
C ASP A 182 -11.18 -3.85 29.85
N GLU A 183 -11.42 -5.15 30.01
CA GLU A 183 -12.09 -5.73 31.17
C GLU A 183 -11.17 -5.91 32.39
N ALA A 184 -9.83 -5.91 32.22
CA ALA A 184 -8.85 -6.28 33.25
C ALA A 184 -7.89 -5.15 33.69
N ALA A 185 -7.57 -4.19 32.83
CA ALA A 185 -6.59 -3.12 33.08
C ALA A 185 -6.86 -1.85 32.22
N PRO A 186 -7.91 -1.06 32.54
CA PRO A 186 -8.33 0.10 31.74
C PRO A 186 -7.25 1.20 31.62
N LEU A 187 -6.32 1.29 32.57
CA LEU A 187 -5.20 2.24 32.51
C LEU A 187 -4.14 1.85 31.48
N VAL A 188 -3.92 0.56 31.23
CA VAL A 188 -2.93 0.08 30.25
C VAL A 188 -3.48 0.25 28.83
N ALA A 189 -4.77 -0.03 28.64
CA ALA A 189 -5.46 0.23 27.37
C ALA A 189 -5.53 1.74 27.06
N ALA A 190 -5.85 2.58 28.05
CA ALA A 190 -5.92 4.03 27.88
C ALA A 190 -4.57 4.73 27.71
N LEU A 191 -3.47 4.12 28.19
CA LEU A 191 -2.09 4.62 28.01
C LEU A 191 -1.36 3.95 26.84
N SER A 192 -2.03 3.08 26.09
CA SER A 192 -1.45 2.42 24.92
C SER A 192 -1.35 3.40 23.75
N LEU A 193 -0.15 3.49 23.14
CA LEU A 193 0.09 4.26 21.91
C LEU A 193 -0.77 3.77 20.73
N LEU A 194 -1.33 2.57 20.82
CA LEU A 194 -2.21 1.96 19.82
C LEU A 194 -3.62 2.58 19.79
N SER A 195 -4.01 3.30 20.84
CA SER A 195 -5.31 3.99 20.93
C SER A 195 -5.33 5.35 20.22
N LEU A 196 -4.17 5.86 19.80
CA LEU A 196 -4.03 7.16 19.17
C LEU A 196 -4.53 7.16 17.71
N PRO A 197 -5.01 8.30 17.17
CA PRO A 197 -5.29 8.43 15.74
C PRO A 197 -4.08 8.07 14.88
N GLN A 198 -4.31 7.49 13.70
CA GLN A 198 -3.27 6.94 12.83
C GLN A 198 -2.14 7.95 12.52
N ASP A 199 -2.49 9.22 12.27
CA ASP A 199 -1.52 10.29 12.01
C ASP A 199 -0.61 10.56 13.22
N THR A 200 -1.15 10.41 14.42
CA THR A 200 -0.39 10.59 15.68
C THR A 200 0.49 9.38 15.97
N GLN A 201 0.03 8.16 15.66
CA GLN A 201 0.83 6.94 15.84
C GLN A 201 2.14 6.98 15.04
N TYR A 202 2.11 7.49 13.80
CA TYR A 202 3.31 7.61 12.97
C TYR A 202 4.38 8.48 13.66
N VAL A 203 3.98 9.64 14.18
CA VAL A 203 4.88 10.56 14.89
C VAL A 203 5.49 9.89 16.13
N PHE A 204 4.68 9.19 16.93
CA PHE A 204 5.19 8.49 18.11
C PHE A 204 6.08 7.31 17.76
N ARG A 205 5.78 6.58 16.69
CA ARG A 205 6.64 5.50 16.20
C ARG A 205 8.02 6.01 15.81
N VAL A 206 8.08 7.20 15.22
CA VAL A 206 9.34 7.91 14.93
C VAL A 206 10.04 8.35 16.22
N LEU A 207 9.30 8.93 17.16
CA LEU A 207 9.84 9.44 18.43
C LEU A 207 10.47 8.32 19.27
N MET A 208 9.82 7.16 19.32
CA MET A 208 10.28 5.98 20.09
C MET A 208 11.57 5.36 19.55
N LEU A 209 11.97 5.67 18.31
CA LEU A 209 13.24 5.22 17.74
C LEU A 209 14.42 6.13 18.14
N ILE A 210 14.16 7.35 18.60
CA ILE A 210 15.21 8.32 18.97
C ILE A 210 16.10 7.77 20.11
N PRO A 211 15.56 7.20 21.21
CA PRO A 211 16.38 6.61 22.26
C PRO A 211 17.26 5.46 21.74
N VAL A 212 16.73 4.61 20.86
CA VAL A 212 17.48 3.50 20.25
C VAL A 212 18.68 4.02 19.45
N GLY A 213 18.46 5.04 18.62
CA GLY A 213 19.53 5.71 17.89
C GLY A 213 20.57 6.35 18.84
N ALA A 214 20.12 6.94 19.95
CA ALA A 214 21.02 7.53 20.94
C ALA A 214 21.91 6.47 21.62
N VAL A 215 21.37 5.30 21.95
CA VAL A 215 22.14 4.16 22.49
C VAL A 215 23.19 3.68 21.49
N LEU A 216 22.82 3.53 20.22
CA LEU A 216 23.78 3.16 19.17
C LEU A 216 24.91 4.19 19.06
N ILE A 217 24.58 5.48 19.05
CA ILE A 217 25.59 6.54 18.93
C ILE A 217 26.47 6.60 20.18
N ALA A 218 25.91 6.40 21.36
CA ALA A 218 26.70 6.28 22.59
C ALA A 218 27.69 5.10 22.50
N PHE A 219 27.26 3.95 21.97
CA PHE A 219 28.12 2.80 21.73
C PHE A 219 29.22 3.10 20.70
N LEU A 220 28.87 3.67 19.54
CA LEU A 220 29.85 4.05 18.51
C LEU A 220 30.88 5.05 19.04
N ARG A 221 30.45 6.01 19.87
CA ARG A 221 31.35 7.02 20.42
C ARG A 221 32.24 6.47 21.54
N GLN A 222 31.69 5.68 22.45
CA GLN A 222 32.39 5.24 23.65
C GLN A 222 33.20 3.95 23.45
N VAL A 223 32.68 3.00 22.69
CA VAL A 223 33.29 1.68 22.50
C VAL A 223 34.13 1.65 21.24
N VAL A 224 33.61 2.17 20.12
CA VAL A 224 34.34 2.19 18.83
C VAL A 224 35.29 3.38 18.74
N GLY A 225 35.01 4.48 19.46
CA GLY A 225 35.83 5.69 19.44
C GLY A 225 35.55 6.62 18.26
N LEU A 226 34.37 6.55 17.66
CA LEU A 226 33.99 7.39 16.53
C LEU A 226 33.85 8.87 16.97
N THR A 227 34.58 9.77 16.31
CA THR A 227 34.53 11.21 16.59
C THR A 227 33.36 11.87 15.87
N THR A 228 32.38 12.38 16.60
CA THR A 228 31.15 13.01 16.07
C THR A 228 30.90 14.40 16.68
N PHE A 229 29.95 15.14 16.13
CA PHE A 229 29.42 16.38 16.71
C PHE A 229 28.49 16.08 17.89
N GLY A 230 29.07 15.54 18.97
CA GLY A 230 28.30 15.11 20.14
C GLY A 230 27.46 13.86 19.86
N THR A 231 26.56 13.53 20.77
CA THR A 231 25.69 12.34 20.67
C THR A 231 24.36 12.65 19.99
N PHE A 232 23.79 13.84 20.19
CA PHE A 232 22.48 14.19 19.66
C PHE A 232 22.47 14.54 18.18
N MET A 233 23.50 15.23 17.69
CA MET A 233 23.51 15.71 16.30
C MET A 233 23.44 14.56 15.27
N PRO A 234 24.19 13.45 15.42
CA PRO A 234 24.04 12.32 14.50
C PRO A 234 22.65 11.65 14.57
N VAL A 235 21.99 11.62 15.75
CA VAL A 235 20.60 11.12 15.87
C VAL A 235 19.65 12.01 15.06
N LEU A 236 19.79 13.33 15.20
CA LEU A 236 18.95 14.28 14.48
C LEU A 236 19.16 14.18 12.95
N ILE A 237 20.40 14.03 12.50
CA ILE A 237 20.71 13.80 11.08
C ILE A 237 20.08 12.50 10.57
N ALA A 238 20.15 11.41 11.36
CA ALA A 238 19.50 10.14 11.01
C ALA A 238 17.98 10.30 10.86
N LEU A 239 17.36 11.09 11.74
CA LEU A 239 15.94 11.39 11.68
C LEU A 239 15.56 12.20 10.42
N ALA A 240 16.40 13.16 10.01
CA ALA A 240 16.21 13.85 8.73
C ALA A 240 16.31 12.90 7.51
N PHE A 241 17.17 11.87 7.57
CA PHE A 241 17.25 10.85 6.52
C PHE A 241 16.01 9.94 6.49
N ARG A 242 15.36 9.72 7.63
CA ARG A 242 14.08 8.99 7.70
C ARG A 242 12.96 9.67 6.95
N GLU A 243 12.93 11.01 6.98
CA GLU A 243 11.96 11.80 6.22
C GLU A 243 12.29 11.90 4.71
N THR A 244 13.58 11.95 4.36
CA THR A 244 14.02 12.29 2.98
C THR A 244 14.50 11.10 2.16
N SER A 245 14.51 9.88 2.72
CA SER A 245 15.24 8.68 2.25
C SER A 245 16.75 8.78 2.43
N LEU A 246 17.43 7.64 2.64
CA LEU A 246 18.87 7.61 2.91
C LEU A 246 19.71 8.23 1.79
N TRP A 247 19.49 7.80 0.54
CA TRP A 247 20.35 8.20 -0.57
C TRP A 247 20.19 9.69 -0.90
N THR A 248 18.94 10.11 -1.08
CA THR A 248 18.59 11.53 -1.31
C THR A 248 18.99 12.39 -0.13
N GLY A 249 18.73 11.92 1.10
CA GLY A 249 19.07 12.62 2.33
C GLY A 249 20.55 12.86 2.49
N VAL A 250 21.41 11.87 2.26
CA VAL A 250 22.87 12.02 2.33
C VAL A 250 23.37 13.03 1.29
N VAL A 251 22.94 12.90 0.03
CA VAL A 251 23.35 13.83 -1.04
C VAL A 251 22.91 15.25 -0.73
N LEU A 252 21.65 15.43 -0.34
CA LEU A 252 21.07 16.74 -0.02
C LEU A 252 21.75 17.36 1.21
N PHE A 253 21.90 16.59 2.28
CA PHE A 253 22.53 17.05 3.51
C PHE A 253 23.97 17.48 3.28
N THR A 254 24.79 16.64 2.64
CA THR A 254 26.18 16.98 2.35
C THR A 254 26.26 18.19 1.41
N GLY A 255 25.44 18.24 0.36
CA GLY A 255 25.41 19.37 -0.57
C GLY A 255 25.05 20.69 0.11
N ILE A 256 23.98 20.70 0.92
CA ILE A 256 23.55 21.89 1.64
C ILE A 256 24.55 22.32 2.70
N VAL A 257 25.10 21.39 3.49
CA VAL A 257 26.10 21.72 4.51
C VAL A 257 27.35 22.33 3.87
N MET A 258 27.80 21.79 2.73
CA MET A 258 28.96 22.35 2.00
C MET A 258 28.69 23.77 1.49
N ILE A 259 27.54 24.01 0.87
CA ILE A 259 27.14 25.35 0.39
C ILE A 259 26.98 26.31 1.58
N GLY A 260 26.33 25.86 2.66
CA GLY A 260 26.08 26.65 3.85
C GLY A 260 27.36 27.06 4.59
N LEU A 261 28.33 26.15 4.71
CA LEU A 261 29.66 26.48 5.26
C LEU A 261 30.41 27.49 4.38
N GLY A 262 30.35 27.34 3.06
CA GLY A 262 30.97 28.29 2.12
C GLY A 262 30.38 29.70 2.25
N LEU A 263 29.04 29.80 2.29
CA LEU A 263 28.35 31.07 2.50
C LEU A 263 28.62 31.67 3.89
N ARG A 264 28.73 30.83 4.92
CA ARG A 264 29.09 31.30 6.25
C ARG A 264 30.52 31.84 6.31
N ALA A 265 31.47 31.19 5.64
CA ALA A 265 32.83 31.70 5.52
C ALA A 265 32.86 33.08 4.84
N TYR A 266 32.03 33.28 3.81
CA TYR A 266 31.84 34.58 3.16
C TYR A 266 31.32 35.65 4.15
N PHE A 267 30.29 35.32 4.95
CA PHE A 267 29.76 36.25 5.97
C PHE A 267 30.69 36.52 7.14
N ASN A 268 31.56 35.56 7.50
CA ASN A 268 32.56 35.80 8.54
C ASN A 268 33.56 36.89 8.10
N GLY A 269 33.88 36.94 6.80
CA GLY A 269 34.67 38.03 6.21
C GLY A 269 34.00 39.41 6.31
N LEU A 270 32.67 39.46 6.38
CA LEU A 270 31.88 40.69 6.54
C LEU A 270 31.72 41.13 8.02
N GLN A 271 32.38 40.44 8.97
CA GLN A 271 32.39 40.76 10.40
C GLN A 271 30.99 40.93 11.04
N LEU A 272 30.03 40.12 10.60
CA LEU A 272 28.68 40.09 11.17
C LEU A 272 28.68 39.63 12.64
N LEU A 273 27.89 40.32 13.47
CA LEU A 273 27.61 39.92 14.87
C LEU A 273 26.95 38.52 14.91
N ILE A 274 27.11 37.83 16.05
CA ILE A 274 26.65 36.44 16.26
C ILE A 274 25.15 36.27 15.98
N VAL A 275 24.31 37.23 16.40
CA VAL A 275 22.85 37.12 16.25
C VAL A 275 22.38 37.31 14.79
N PRO A 276 22.79 38.37 14.05
CA PRO A 276 22.51 38.50 12.62
C PRO A 276 23.01 37.31 11.78
N ARG A 277 24.14 36.71 12.19
CA ARG A 277 24.74 35.56 11.51
C ARG A 277 23.83 34.34 11.52
N LEU A 278 23.27 33.97 12.66
CA LEU A 278 22.35 32.82 12.77
C LEU A 278 21.11 33.00 11.90
N ALA A 279 20.54 34.20 11.88
CA ALA A 279 19.37 34.52 11.04
C ALA A 279 19.69 34.45 9.54
N ALA A 280 20.89 34.88 9.13
CA ALA A 280 21.33 34.81 7.73
C ALA A 280 21.52 33.34 7.28
N VAL A 281 22.15 32.51 8.11
CA VAL A 281 22.34 31.07 7.81
C VAL A 281 21.00 30.36 7.68
N LEU A 282 20.07 30.58 8.62
CA LEU A 282 18.72 30.01 8.57
C LEU A 282 17.98 30.42 7.29
N SER A 283 17.99 31.72 6.97
CA SER A 283 17.35 32.26 5.76
C SER A 283 17.92 31.66 4.48
N ILE A 284 19.24 31.49 4.39
CA ILE A 284 19.90 30.88 3.23
C ILE A 284 19.52 29.42 3.08
N VAL A 285 19.54 28.63 4.15
CA VAL A 285 19.17 27.22 4.06
C VAL A 285 17.70 27.08 3.66
N ALA A 286 16.81 27.92 4.20
CA ALA A 286 15.41 27.96 3.79
C ALA A 286 15.26 28.30 2.30
N MET A 287 15.99 29.30 1.81
CA MET A 287 15.97 29.70 0.40
C MET A 287 16.55 28.60 -0.51
N LEU A 288 17.62 27.93 -0.07
CA LEU A 288 18.23 26.82 -0.81
C LEU A 288 17.27 25.62 -0.91
N MET A 289 16.59 25.28 0.19
CA MET A 289 15.55 24.24 0.19
C MET A 289 14.40 24.62 -0.74
N ALA A 290 13.97 25.88 -0.76
CA ALA A 290 12.93 26.34 -1.68
C ALA A 290 13.36 26.23 -3.15
N VAL A 291 14.59 26.63 -3.48
CA VAL A 291 15.14 26.49 -4.85
C VAL A 291 15.23 25.01 -5.26
N LEU A 292 15.72 24.14 -4.38
CA LEU A 292 15.81 22.70 -4.65
C LEU A 292 14.43 22.05 -4.81
N ALA A 293 13.43 22.50 -4.05
CA ALA A 293 12.04 22.07 -4.22
C ALA A 293 11.46 22.47 -5.58
N LEU A 294 11.67 23.72 -6.01
CA LEU A 294 11.24 24.21 -7.32
C LEU A 294 11.93 23.46 -8.48
N LEU A 295 13.24 23.24 -8.37
CA LEU A 295 14.01 22.48 -9.35
C LEU A 295 13.57 21.01 -9.40
N GLY A 296 13.38 20.38 -8.25
CA GLY A 296 12.90 19.00 -8.16
C GLY A 296 11.54 18.80 -8.81
N GLY A 297 10.60 19.72 -8.55
CA GLY A 297 9.29 19.74 -9.22
C GLY A 297 9.40 19.90 -10.74
N ALA A 298 10.29 20.76 -11.21
CA ALA A 298 10.51 20.96 -12.65
C ALA A 298 11.11 19.72 -13.35
N PHE A 299 12.02 19.00 -12.68
CA PHE A 299 12.65 17.79 -13.22
C PHE A 299 11.83 16.51 -13.01
N LYS A 300 10.60 16.59 -12.47
CA LYS A 300 9.78 15.43 -12.04
C LYS A 300 10.53 14.45 -11.14
N ILE A 301 11.56 14.93 -10.44
CA ILE A 301 12.25 14.13 -9.45
C ILE A 301 11.41 14.26 -8.18
N THR A 302 10.77 13.16 -7.78
CA THR A 302 10.13 13.05 -6.46
C THR A 302 11.23 12.95 -5.40
N LEU A 303 12.00 14.02 -5.25
CA LEU A 303 12.74 14.28 -4.03
C LEU A 303 11.67 14.24 -2.93
N GLY A 304 11.87 13.44 -1.89
CA GLY A 304 10.94 13.26 -0.77
C GLY A 304 10.78 14.55 0.05
N PHE A 305 10.36 15.64 -0.60
CA PHE A 305 10.14 16.96 -0.06
C PHE A 305 8.76 16.98 0.60
N GLY A 306 8.62 16.25 1.71
CA GLY A 306 7.90 16.88 2.79
C GLY A 306 8.75 18.09 3.18
N ILE A 307 8.33 19.32 2.84
CA ILE A 307 8.99 20.54 3.35
C ILE A 307 8.69 20.59 4.85
N SER A 308 9.42 19.79 5.61
CA SER A 308 9.33 19.71 7.06
C SER A 308 10.29 20.73 7.65
N LEU A 309 9.83 21.45 8.67
CA LEU A 309 10.66 22.38 9.43
C LEU A 309 11.83 21.67 10.12
N PHE A 310 11.71 20.35 10.32
CA PHE A 310 12.66 19.59 11.10
C PHE A 310 14.04 19.42 10.42
N PRO A 311 14.15 18.89 9.18
CA PRO A 311 15.42 18.89 8.44
C PRO A 311 16.07 20.28 8.30
N LEU A 312 15.27 21.34 8.13
CA LEU A 312 15.76 22.73 8.06
C LEU A 312 16.51 23.12 9.34
N VAL A 313 15.91 22.86 10.52
CA VAL A 313 16.53 23.17 11.82
C VAL A 313 17.80 22.33 12.03
N ILE A 314 17.79 21.06 11.64
CA ILE A 314 18.96 20.18 11.82
C ILE A 314 20.14 20.63 10.96
N ILE A 315 19.90 20.96 9.70
CA ILE A 315 20.94 21.39 8.77
C ILE A 315 21.55 22.71 9.26
N THR A 316 20.72 23.68 9.65
CA THR A 316 21.20 24.98 10.14
C THR A 316 22.01 24.86 11.42
N MET A 317 21.56 24.03 12.37
CA MET A 317 22.32 23.70 13.58
C MET A 317 23.64 22.97 13.28
N THR A 318 23.64 22.07 12.29
CA THR A 318 24.85 21.36 11.86
C THR A 318 25.86 22.33 11.28
N ILE A 319 25.44 23.24 10.39
CA ILE A 319 26.30 24.27 9.81
C ILE A 319 26.89 25.15 10.92
N GLU A 320 26.08 25.54 11.90
CA GLU A 320 26.54 26.34 13.03
C GLU A 320 27.62 25.61 13.82
N ARG A 321 27.34 24.38 14.23
CA ARG A 321 28.27 23.59 15.05
C ARG A 321 29.55 23.24 14.31
N MET A 322 29.43 22.81 13.06
CA MET A 322 30.57 22.44 12.23
C MET A 322 31.48 23.63 11.99
N SER A 323 30.90 24.81 11.78
CA SER A 323 31.70 26.00 11.62
C SER A 323 32.37 26.48 12.89
N LEU A 324 31.72 26.43 14.05
CA LEU A 324 32.40 26.78 15.30
C LEU A 324 33.62 25.88 15.52
N VAL A 325 33.47 24.58 15.26
CA VAL A 325 34.60 23.64 15.31
C VAL A 325 35.65 23.94 14.24
N TRP A 326 35.24 24.40 13.06
CA TRP A 326 36.16 24.82 12.01
C TRP A 326 36.99 26.03 12.45
N ASP A 327 36.36 27.02 13.10
CA ASP A 327 37.02 28.22 13.60
C ASP A 327 37.91 27.93 14.82
N GLU A 328 37.50 27.01 15.70
CA GLU A 328 38.20 26.68 16.96
C GLU A 328 39.33 25.64 16.78
N PHE A 329 39.10 24.58 16.00
CA PHE A 329 39.99 23.42 15.87
C PHE A 329 40.50 23.20 14.44
N GLY A 330 40.06 24.02 13.48
CA GLY A 330 40.48 23.97 12.10
C GLY A 330 39.63 23.06 11.20
N ALA A 331 39.81 23.25 9.89
CA ALA A 331 39.07 22.57 8.82
C ALA A 331 39.13 21.04 8.90
N ARG A 332 40.33 20.49 9.16
CA ARG A 332 40.55 19.04 9.20
C ARG A 332 39.73 18.38 10.30
N GLU A 333 39.72 18.97 11.49
CA GLU A 333 38.99 18.45 12.64
C GLU A 333 37.47 18.56 12.41
N ALA A 334 37.00 19.68 11.86
CA ALA A 334 35.59 19.86 11.51
C ALA A 334 35.10 18.84 10.47
N LEU A 335 35.88 18.60 9.41
CA LEU A 335 35.56 17.60 8.39
C LEU A 335 35.59 16.18 8.95
N MET A 336 36.57 15.84 9.80
CA MET A 336 36.65 14.51 10.43
C MET A 336 35.45 14.23 11.33
N ARG A 337 35.06 15.20 12.18
CA ARG A 337 33.86 15.09 13.03
C ARG A 337 32.57 15.10 12.22
N GLY A 338 32.51 15.84 11.11
CA GLY A 338 31.39 15.84 10.19
C GLY A 338 31.20 14.49 9.49
N ALA A 339 32.27 13.92 8.96
CA ALA A 339 32.25 12.59 8.34
C ALA A 339 31.89 11.51 9.36
N GLY A 340 32.45 11.55 10.57
CA GLY A 340 32.08 10.63 11.65
C GLY A 340 30.61 10.76 12.04
N SER A 341 30.06 11.98 12.09
CA SER A 341 28.64 12.22 12.36
C SER A 341 27.74 11.69 11.25
N LEU A 342 28.16 11.84 9.99
CA LEU A 342 27.43 11.32 8.84
C LEU A 342 27.40 9.78 8.85
N VAL A 343 28.54 9.14 9.10
CA VAL A 343 28.62 7.67 9.22
C VAL A 343 27.75 7.17 10.37
N ALA A 344 27.84 7.81 11.54
CA ALA A 344 26.99 7.47 12.69
C ALA A 344 25.50 7.64 12.38
N ALA A 345 25.13 8.70 11.65
CA ALA A 345 23.75 8.95 11.23
C ALA A 345 23.25 7.90 10.23
N VAL A 346 24.07 7.48 9.27
CA VAL A 346 23.73 6.41 8.33
C VAL A 346 23.51 5.09 9.06
N LEU A 347 24.40 4.71 9.98
CA LEU A 347 24.24 3.49 10.78
C LEU A 347 22.98 3.55 11.67
N SER A 348 22.72 4.71 12.28
CA SER A 348 21.52 4.92 13.09
C SER A 348 20.26 4.85 12.25
N TYR A 349 20.25 5.44 11.05
CA TYR A 349 19.15 5.31 10.10
C TYR A 349 18.89 3.84 9.76
N VAL A 350 19.91 3.07 9.40
CA VAL A 350 19.74 1.65 9.04
C VAL A 350 19.16 0.85 10.20
N MET A 351 19.59 1.13 11.43
CA MET A 351 19.03 0.48 12.62
C MET A 351 17.59 0.89 12.89
N MET A 352 17.27 2.19 12.77
CA MET A 352 15.93 2.75 13.01
C MET A 352 14.93 2.38 11.90
N SER A 353 15.40 2.09 10.69
CA SER A 353 14.58 1.65 9.56
C SER A 353 14.37 0.13 9.50
N ASN A 354 14.87 -0.62 10.48
CA ASN A 354 14.65 -2.05 10.57
C ASN A 354 13.26 -2.35 11.17
N ASP A 355 12.41 -3.06 10.42
CA ASP A 355 11.04 -3.42 10.83
C ASP A 355 10.98 -4.06 12.23
N TYR A 356 11.96 -4.89 12.60
CA TYR A 356 12.00 -5.54 13.90
C TYR A 356 12.25 -4.53 15.03
N VAL A 357 13.15 -3.57 14.82
CA VAL A 357 13.50 -2.55 15.81
C VAL A 357 12.35 -1.56 15.98
N GLU A 358 11.74 -1.16 14.85
CA GLU A 358 10.56 -0.30 14.84
C GLU A 358 9.37 -0.94 15.56
N HIS A 359 9.13 -2.23 15.31
CA HIS A 359 8.07 -2.97 15.98
C HIS A 359 8.32 -3.12 17.48
N MET A 360 9.54 -3.50 17.88
CA MET A 360 9.89 -3.65 19.30
C MET A 360 9.80 -2.32 20.06
N ALA A 361 10.38 -1.25 19.51
CA ALA A 361 10.38 0.07 20.16
C ALA A 361 8.96 0.66 20.30
N PHE A 362 8.04 0.32 19.38
CA PHE A 362 6.67 0.82 19.43
C PHE A 362 5.74 -0.04 20.29
N MET A 363 5.87 -1.37 20.23
CA MET A 363 5.02 -2.30 20.98
C MET A 363 5.44 -2.44 22.45
N PHE A 364 6.75 -2.32 22.73
CA PHE A 364 7.33 -2.49 24.08
C PHE A 364 8.17 -1.26 24.45
N PRO A 365 7.54 -0.09 24.67
CA PRO A 365 8.23 1.16 25.03
C PRO A 365 9.05 1.08 26.33
N GLU A 366 8.82 0.06 27.17
CA GLU A 366 9.49 -0.18 28.44
C GLU A 366 10.85 -0.90 28.36
N LEU A 367 11.23 -1.43 27.19
CA LEU A 367 12.55 -2.03 26.94
C LEU A 367 13.64 -0.97 26.80
#